data_AF-A0A378FX31-F1
#
_entry.id   AF-A0A378FX31-F1
#
_cell.length_a   1.000
_cell.length_b   1.000
_cell.length_c   1.000
_cell.angle_alpha   90.00
_cell.angle_beta   90.00
_cell.angle_gamma   90.00
#
_symmetry.space_group_name_H-M   'P 1'
#
loop_
_entity.id
_entity.type
_entity.pdbx_description
1 polymer ?
#
loop_
_entity_poly.entity_id
_entity_poly.type
_entity_poly.pdbx_seq_one_letter_code
_entity_poly.pdbx_strand_id
1 'polypeptide(L)'
;MHYLGKAVEGDRFVLTAGGQTVFSESRTTLRMWWAETTWQMQRLRDNPACADQEHEAKANDADPGLNVKLSFDINDDVAARTLPPARGRSGRPARAGGELPR
;
A
#
# COMPACT_ATOMS: atom_id res chain seq x y z
N MET A 1 -2.02 -5.74 28.41
CA MET A 1 -2.10 -5.08 27.09
C MET A 1 -2.20 -3.58 27.35
N HIS A 2 -1.39 -2.75 26.70
CA HIS A 2 -1.45 -1.29 26.85
C HIS A 2 -2.04 -0.68 25.58
N TYR A 3 -3.14 0.04 25.72
CA TYR A 3 -3.75 0.78 24.61
C TYR A 3 -2.98 2.09 24.39
N LEU A 4 -2.50 2.32 23.17
CA LEU A 4 -1.68 3.49 22.82
C LEU A 4 -2.46 4.58 22.07
N GLY A 5 -3.55 4.23 21.39
CA GLY A 5 -4.34 5.16 20.58
C GLY A 5 -4.82 4.56 19.28
N LYS A 6 -4.92 5.41 18.25
CA LYS A 6 -5.41 5.06 16.91
C LYS A 6 -4.64 5.80 15.82
N ALA A 7 -4.64 5.25 14.61
CA ALA A 7 -4.24 6.00 13.43
C ALA A 7 -5.31 7.05 13.10
N VAL A 8 -4.87 8.20 12.59
CA VAL A 8 -5.73 9.30 12.15
C VAL A 8 -5.26 9.78 10.78
N GLU A 9 -6.18 10.37 10.02
CA GLU A 9 -5.84 11.03 8.75
C GLU A 9 -5.03 12.31 9.00
N GLY A 10 -4.26 12.72 7.99
CA GLY A 10 -3.38 13.89 8.04
C GLY A 10 -1.94 13.57 8.45
N ASP A 11 -1.19 14.63 8.74
CA ASP A 11 0.28 14.57 8.82
C ASP A 11 0.84 14.75 10.25
N ARG A 12 0.05 14.47 11.30
CA ARG A 12 0.50 14.66 12.69
C ARG A 12 0.92 13.37 13.35
N PHE A 13 2.13 13.35 13.91
CA PHE A 13 2.62 12.32 14.81
C PHE A 13 2.72 12.89 16.23
N VAL A 14 1.82 12.47 17.13
CA VAL A 14 1.68 13.04 18.48
C VAL A 14 1.78 11.95 19.55
N LEU A 15 2.65 12.18 20.53
CA LEU A 15 2.80 11.37 21.73
C LEU A 15 2.36 12.18 22.94
N THR A 16 1.47 11.62 23.76
CA THR A 16 0.97 12.26 24.97
C THR A 16 1.16 11.37 26.19
N ALA A 17 1.48 11.96 27.34
CA ALA A 17 1.54 11.29 28.63
C ALA A 17 0.82 12.13 29.68
N GLY A 18 -0.11 11.55 30.44
CA GLY A 18 -0.85 12.27 31.49
C GLY A 18 -1.64 13.50 30.99
N GLY A 19 -2.08 13.50 29.73
CA GLY A 19 -2.77 14.65 29.11
C GLY A 19 -1.83 15.75 28.60
N GLN A 20 -0.52 15.62 28.79
CA GLN A 20 0.48 16.54 28.25
C GLN A 20 1.10 15.99 26.96
N THR A 21 1.39 16.88 26.02
CA THR A 21 2.11 16.53 24.79
C THR A 21 3.59 16.36 25.09
N VAL A 22 4.12 15.17 24.85
CA VAL A 22 5.54 14.82 25.04
C VAL A 22 6.32 15.06 23.76
N PHE A 23 5.71 14.76 22.61
CA PHE A 23 6.29 14.97 21.30
C PHE A 23 5.19 15.22 20.27
N SER A 24 5.43 16.12 19.32
CA SER A 24 4.45 16.43 18.29
C SER A 24 5.14 16.98 17.05
N GLU A 25 5.18 16.20 15.97
CA GLU A 25 5.88 16.59 14.75
C GLU A 25 5.08 16.22 13.49
N SER A 26 5.47 16.79 12.36
CA SER A 26 4.99 16.32 11.05
C SER A 26 5.47 14.89 10.80
N ARG A 27 4.55 13.99 10.44
CA ARG A 27 4.87 12.62 10.03
C ARG A 27 5.73 12.63 8.77
N THR A 28 5.47 13.55 7.84
CA THR A 28 6.26 13.76 6.62
C THR A 28 7.68 14.18 6.95
N THR A 29 7.90 15.12 7.88
CA THR A 29 9.25 15.48 8.35
C THR A 29 10.00 14.26 8.90
N LEU A 30 9.36 13.47 9.77
CA LEU A 30 9.96 12.25 10.31
C LEU A 30 10.31 11.23 9.21
N ARG A 31 9.44 11.09 8.20
CA ARG A 31 9.68 10.23 7.04
C ARG A 31 10.87 10.71 6.20
N MET A 32 11.03 12.02 6.03
CA MET A 32 12.15 12.61 5.29
C MET A 32 13.48 12.35 6.01
N TRP A 33 13.55 12.60 7.32
CA TRP A 33 14.74 12.26 8.11
C TRP A 33 15.08 10.78 8.03
N TRP A 34 14.06 9.92 8.12
CA TRP A 34 14.27 8.48 7.99
C TRP A 34 14.82 8.09 6.60
N ALA A 35 14.43 8.79 5.53
CA ALA A 35 14.85 8.50 4.16
C ALA A 35 16.25 9.03 3.80
N GLU A 36 16.82 9.93 4.61
CA GLU A 36 18.05 10.67 4.29
C GLU A 36 19.24 9.75 4.03
N THR A 37 19.42 8.70 4.83
CA THR A 37 20.53 7.75 4.64
C THR A 37 20.44 7.01 3.30
N THR A 38 19.23 6.58 2.91
CA THR A 38 19.02 5.94 1.60
C THR A 38 19.26 6.93 0.47
N TRP A 39 18.77 8.16 0.60
CA TRP A 39 18.96 9.21 -0.40
C TRP A 39 20.45 9.48 -0.66
N GLN A 40 21.24 9.70 0.41
CA GLN A 40 22.68 9.97 0.26
C GLN A 40 23.43 8.81 -0.39
N MET A 41 23.10 7.57 -0.03
CA MET A 41 23.72 6.37 -0.62
C MET A 41 23.34 6.20 -2.11
N GLN A 42 22.08 6.41 -2.46
CA GLN A 42 21.62 6.35 -3.86
C GLN A 42 22.29 7.44 -4.71
N ARG A 43 22.45 8.64 -4.15
CA ARG A 43 23.07 9.76 -4.85
C ARG A 43 24.55 9.53 -5.19
N LEU A 44 25.26 8.77 -4.35
CA LEU A 44 26.66 8.39 -4.55
C LEU A 44 26.85 7.20 -5.50
N ARG A 45 25.88 6.28 -5.53
CA ARG A 45 25.97 5.01 -6.29
C ARG A 45 25.30 5.07 -7.66
N ASP A 46 24.17 5.76 -7.73
CA ASP A 46 23.25 5.76 -8.87
C ASP A 46 23.28 7.13 -9.60
N ASN A 47 22.23 7.47 -10.35
CA ASN A 47 22.11 8.81 -10.93
C ASN A 47 21.62 9.79 -9.86
N PRO A 48 22.38 10.84 -9.51
CA PRO A 48 22.01 11.79 -8.47
C PRO A 48 20.70 12.52 -8.77
N ALA A 49 20.38 12.78 -10.05
CA ALA A 49 19.11 13.42 -10.42
C ALA A 49 17.90 12.51 -10.11
N CYS A 50 18.03 11.20 -10.31
CA CYS A 50 16.96 10.25 -9.97
C CYS A 50 16.82 10.10 -8.46
N ALA A 51 17.93 10.07 -7.71
CA ALA A 51 17.92 10.00 -6.25
C ALA A 51 17.27 11.25 -5.63
N ASP A 52 17.58 12.43 -6.15
CA ASP A 52 17.00 13.70 -5.70
C ASP A 52 15.48 13.73 -5.97
N GLN A 53 15.04 13.32 -7.17
CA GLN A 53 13.62 13.22 -7.51
C GLN A 53 12.85 12.25 -6.60
N GLU A 54 13.43 11.08 -6.30
CA GLU A 54 12.79 10.11 -5.41
C GLU A 54 12.66 10.66 -3.98
N HIS A 55 13.68 11.37 -3.49
CA HIS A 55 13.68 11.97 -2.16
C HIS A 55 12.68 13.13 -2.07
N GLU A 56 12.66 14.04 -3.05
CA GLU A 56 11.70 15.16 -3.10
C GLU A 56 10.25 14.68 -3.17
N ALA A 57 9.98 13.59 -3.91
CA ALA A 57 8.63 13.01 -3.98
C ALA A 57 8.12 12.54 -2.60
N LYS A 58 9.00 12.08 -1.70
CA LYS A 58 8.61 11.63 -0.35
C LYS A 58 8.11 12.76 0.55
N ALA A 59 8.45 14.01 0.23
CA ALA A 59 8.02 15.20 0.96
C ALA A 59 6.59 15.65 0.57
N ASN A 60 6.04 15.14 -0.53
CA ASN A 60 4.69 15.49 -0.96
C ASN A 60 3.63 14.64 -0.23
N ASP A 61 3.02 15.20 0.82
CA ASP A 61 1.93 14.54 1.57
C ASP A 61 0.63 14.41 0.75
N ALA A 62 0.51 15.13 -0.36
CA ALA A 62 -0.62 15.01 -1.28
C ALA A 62 -0.46 13.88 -2.32
N ASP A 63 0.63 13.10 -2.25
CA ASP A 63 0.78 11.88 -3.06
C ASP A 63 -0.32 10.87 -2.67
N PRO A 64 -1.29 10.57 -3.57
CA PRO A 64 -2.36 9.61 -3.28
C PRO A 64 -1.84 8.17 -3.21
N GLY A 65 -0.55 7.96 -3.48
CA GLY A 65 0.05 6.66 -3.66
C GLY A 65 -0.37 6.00 -4.97
N LEU A 66 -0.20 4.69 -5.04
CA LEU A 66 -0.57 3.92 -6.23
C LEU A 66 -2.10 3.79 -6.33
N ASN A 67 -2.69 4.47 -7.32
CA ASN A 67 -4.11 4.37 -7.65
C ASN A 67 -4.35 3.78 -9.05
N VAL A 68 -5.43 3.03 -9.23
CA VAL A 68 -5.74 2.35 -10.50
C VAL A 68 -7.00 2.95 -11.13
N LYS A 69 -7.00 3.09 -12.46
CA LYS A 69 -8.20 3.40 -13.26
C LYS A 69 -8.35 2.31 -14.32
N LEU A 70 -9.43 1.53 -14.24
CA LEU A 70 -9.71 0.46 -15.19
C LEU A 70 -10.71 0.94 -16.24
N SER A 71 -10.39 0.71 -17.52
CA SER A 71 -11.29 0.95 -18.66
C SER A 71 -12.00 -0.32 -19.15
N PHE A 72 -11.70 -1.45 -18.52
CA PHE A 72 -12.27 -2.77 -18.82
C PHE A 72 -12.66 -3.48 -17.52
N ASP A 73 -13.58 -4.44 -17.61
CA ASP A 73 -13.92 -5.27 -16.46
C ASP A 73 -12.82 -6.31 -16.25
N ILE A 74 -12.19 -6.28 -15.08
CA ILE A 74 -11.14 -7.24 -14.70
C ILE A 74 -11.67 -8.67 -14.59
N ASN A 75 -12.99 -8.83 -14.45
CA ASN A 75 -13.64 -10.13 -14.33
C ASN A 75 -14.14 -10.67 -15.67
N ASP A 76 -14.05 -9.89 -16.76
CA ASP A 76 -14.46 -10.35 -18.09
C ASP A 76 -13.38 -11.25 -18.70
N ASP A 77 -13.65 -12.55 -18.76
CA ASP A 77 -12.81 -13.52 -19.47
C ASP A 77 -13.09 -13.46 -20.97
N VAL A 78 -12.50 -12.45 -21.62
CA VAL A 78 -12.56 -12.25 -23.07
C VAL A 78 -11.95 -13.43 -23.85
N ALA A 79 -11.12 -14.26 -23.21
CA ALA A 79 -10.46 -15.41 -23.84
C ALA A 79 -11.34 -16.66 -23.88
N ALA A 80 -12.35 -16.76 -23.00
CA ALA A 80 -13.33 -17.85 -22.97
C ALA A 80 -14.10 -18.01 -24.30
N ARG A 81 -14.20 -16.95 -25.11
CA ARG A 81 -14.87 -16.96 -26.42
C ARG A 81 -14.00 -17.51 -27.55
N THR A 82 -12.68 -17.39 -27.43
CA THR A 82 -11.75 -17.55 -28.56
C THR A 82 -10.81 -18.74 -28.38
N LEU A 83 -10.63 -19.23 -27.15
CA LEU A 83 -9.82 -20.41 -26.83
C LEU A 83 -10.71 -21.62 -26.52
N PRO A 84 -10.39 -22.83 -27.03
CA PRO A 84 -11.06 -24.04 -26.61
C PRO A 84 -10.85 -24.26 -25.10
N PRO A 85 -11.82 -24.87 -24.39
CA PRO A 85 -11.72 -25.08 -22.96
C PRO A 85 -10.42 -25.82 -22.63
N ALA A 86 -9.60 -25.23 -21.76
CA ALA A 86 -8.40 -25.88 -21.26
C ALA A 86 -8.78 -27.24 -20.69
N ARG A 87 -8.20 -28.33 -21.22
CA ARG A 87 -8.40 -29.69 -20.69
C ARG A 87 -7.97 -29.69 -19.23
N GLY A 88 -8.95 -29.63 -18.33
CA GLY A 88 -8.73 -29.54 -16.90
C GLY A 88 -7.85 -30.69 -16.42
N ARG A 89 -6.74 -30.35 -15.76
CA ARG A 89 -6.10 -31.28 -14.83
C ARG A 89 -7.07 -31.42 -13.66
N SER A 90 -7.75 -32.56 -13.58
CA SER A 90 -8.67 -32.86 -12.49
C SER A 90 -7.98 -32.67 -11.14
N GLY A 91 -8.61 -31.92 -10.22
CA GLY A 91 -8.23 -32.03 -8.82
C GLY A 91 -8.59 -30.84 -7.93
N ARG A 92 -9.89 -30.65 -7.66
CA ARG A 92 -10.37 -30.44 -6.28
C ARG A 92 -11.90 -30.56 -6.22
N PRO A 93 -12.48 -31.46 -5.40
CA PRO A 93 -13.92 -31.56 -5.28
C PRO A 93 -14.48 -30.39 -4.45
N ALA A 94 -15.50 -29.72 -4.98
CA ALA A 94 -16.35 -28.80 -4.23
C ALA A 94 -17.21 -29.60 -3.25
N ARG A 95 -17.28 -29.11 -2.01
CA ARG A 95 -18.05 -29.67 -0.90
C ARG A 95 -19.54 -29.53 -1.21
N ALA A 96 -20.24 -30.64 -1.41
CA ALA A 96 -21.69 -30.65 -1.63
C ALA A 96 -22.43 -30.27 -0.34
N GLY A 97 -23.20 -29.19 -0.39
CA GLY A 97 -24.27 -28.91 0.58
C GLY A 97 -25.48 -29.78 0.24
N GLY A 98 -25.94 -30.56 1.21
CA GLY A 98 -27.15 -31.38 1.07
C GLY A 98 -28.41 -30.53 1.22
N GLU A 99 -29.32 -30.65 0.26
CA GLU A 99 -30.70 -30.18 0.32
C GLU A 99 -31.52 -31.05 1.28
N LEU A 100 -32.35 -30.43 2.13
CA LEU A 100 -33.47 -31.10 2.81
C LEU A 100 -34.71 -31.10 1.91
N PRO A 101 -35.51 -32.17 1.87
CA PRO A 101 -36.76 -32.19 1.12
C PRO A 101 -37.91 -31.51 1.89
N ARG A 102 -38.92 -31.16 1.10
CA ARG A 102 -40.09 -30.28 1.32
C ARG A 102 -40.87 -30.43 2.61
#